data_AF-A0A285DR19-F1
#
_entry.id   AF-A0A285DR19-F1
#
_cell.length_a   1.000
_cell.length_b   1.000
_cell.length_c   1.000
_cell.angle_alpha   90.00
_cell.angle_beta   90.00
_cell.angle_gamma   90.00
#
_symmetry.space_group_name_H-M   'P 1'
#
loop_
_entity.id
_entity.type
_entity.pdbx_description
1 polymer ?
#
loop_
_entity_poly.entity_id
_entity_poly.type
_entity_poly.pdbx_seq_one_letter_code
_entity_poly.pdbx_strand_id
1 'polypeptide(L)' 'MSQEATMDPAATARHARFGKLPERIRYEDMTAAVQSQPHGGANTSPDETAAYRTFSCLALDLGL' A
#
# COMPACT_ATOMS: atom_id res chain seq x y z
N MET A 1 14.15 8.63 -34.92
CA MET A 1 12.98 7.81 -35.33
C MET A 1 12.14 7.59 -34.09
N SER A 2 11.07 8.37 -33.93
CA SER A 2 10.09 8.13 -32.87
C SER A 2 9.10 7.11 -33.43
N GLN A 3 9.13 5.89 -32.90
CA GLN A 3 8.07 4.94 -33.21
C GLN A 3 6.81 5.44 -32.53
N GLU A 4 5.84 5.89 -33.32
CA GLU A 4 4.48 6.14 -32.88
C GLU A 4 3.93 4.81 -32.38
N ALA A 5 4.08 4.53 -31.08
CA ALA A 5 3.59 3.30 -30.49
C ALA A 5 2.06 3.35 -30.53
N THR A 6 1.49 2.64 -31.51
CA THR A 6 0.05 2.43 -31.63
C THR A 6 -0.48 2.00 -30.26
N MET A 7 -1.44 2.77 -29.73
CA MET A 7 -1.94 2.58 -28.38
C MET A 7 -2.47 1.14 -28.23
N ASP A 8 -1.91 0.39 -27.28
CA ASP A 8 -2.31 -1.00 -26.99
C ASP A 8 -3.85 -1.11 -26.87
N PRO A 9 -4.52 -2.02 -27.62
CA PRO A 9 -5.97 -2.18 -27.55
C PRO A 9 -6.45 -2.51 -26.13
N ALA A 10 -5.65 -3.23 -25.34
CA ALA A 10 -5.97 -3.47 -23.94
C ALA A 10 -5.89 -2.19 -23.10
N ALA A 11 -4.92 -1.31 -23.37
CA ALA A 11 -4.86 0.03 -22.77
C ALA A 11 -6.07 0.88 -23.12
N THR A 12 -6.56 0.83 -24.36
CA THR A 12 -7.77 1.53 -24.79
C THR A 12 -9.00 1.04 -24.03
N ALA A 13 -9.18 -0.28 -23.89
CA ALA A 13 -10.28 -0.86 -23.12
C ALA A 13 -10.23 -0.45 -21.63
N ARG A 14 -9.03 -0.38 -21.04
CA ARG A 14 -8.84 0.11 -19.66
C ARG A 14 -9.23 1.58 -19.54
N HIS A 15 -8.78 2.44 -20.47
CA HIS A 15 -9.14 3.86 -20.43
C HIS A 15 -10.63 4.11 -20.64
N ALA A 16 -11.31 3.32 -21.47
CA ALA A 16 -12.76 3.40 -21.62
C ALA A 16 -13.50 3.02 -20.33
N ARG A 17 -12.97 2.05 -19.58
CA ARG A 17 -13.59 1.55 -18.34
C ARG A 17 -13.28 2.41 -17.11
N PHE A 18 -12.06 2.95 -17.03
CA PHE A 18 -11.55 3.60 -15.81
C PHE A 18 -11.18 5.08 -16.00
N GLY A 19 -11.24 5.61 -17.22
CA GLY A 19 -10.79 6.95 -17.54
C GLY A 19 -9.26 7.07 -17.66
N LYS A 20 -8.75 8.30 -17.63
CA LYS A 20 -7.32 8.60 -17.67
C LYS A 20 -6.75 8.69 -16.25
N LEU A 21 -5.46 8.34 -16.12
CA LEU A 21 -4.73 8.58 -14.89
C LEU A 21 -4.68 10.09 -14.60
N PRO A 22 -4.89 10.55 -13.36
CA PRO A 22 -4.66 11.93 -12.98
C PRO A 22 -3.20 12.32 -13.19
N GLU A 23 -2.93 13.63 -13.19
CA GLU A 23 -1.56 14.14 -13.20
C GLU A 23 -0.79 13.63 -11.97
N ARG A 24 0.54 13.59 -12.09
CA ARG A 24 1.40 13.12 -11.01
C ARG A 24 1.22 14.02 -9.78
N ILE A 25 0.68 13.42 -8.72
CA ILE A 25 0.52 14.06 -7.41
C ILE A 25 1.92 14.32 -6.84
N ARG A 26 2.10 15.44 -6.13
CA ARG A 26 3.37 15.73 -5.47
C ARG A 26 3.61 14.72 -4.35
N TYR A 27 4.88 14.43 -4.06
CA TYR A 27 5.22 13.37 -3.11
C TYR A 27 4.65 13.67 -1.71
N GLU A 28 4.70 14.94 -1.29
CA GLU A 28 4.13 15.42 -0.03
C GLU A 28 2.62 15.16 0.11
N ASP A 29 1.90 15.13 -1.00
CA ASP A 29 0.46 14.91 -1.04
C ASP A 29 0.09 13.41 -1.19
N MET A 30 1.09 12.52 -1.37
CA MET A 30 0.86 11.08 -1.46
C MET A 30 0.58 10.42 -0.10
N THR A 31 0.83 11.14 1.01
CA THR A 31 0.71 10.60 2.37
C THR A 31 -0.22 11.45 3.21
N ALA A 32 -1.23 10.85 3.81
CA ALA A 32 -2.01 11.51 4.86
C ALA A 32 -1.25 11.36 6.19
N ALA A 33 -0.78 12.47 6.76
CA ALA A 33 -0.21 12.47 8.11
C ALA A 33 -1.32 12.21 9.13
N VAL A 34 -1.48 10.95 9.53
CA VAL A 34 -2.29 10.59 10.69
C VAL A 34 -1.43 10.81 11.93
N GLN A 35 -1.82 11.74 12.79
CA GLN A 35 -1.22 11.85 14.11
C GLN A 35 -1.49 10.53 14.85
N SER A 36 -0.44 9.77 15.14
CA SER A 36 -0.58 8.65 16.05
C SER A 36 -0.94 9.23 17.41
N GLN A 37 -2.16 8.94 17.89
CA GLN A 37 -2.44 9.18 19.29
C GLN A 37 -1.44 8.35 20.11
N PRO A 38 -0.87 8.89 21.21
CA PRO A 38 -0.22 8.05 22.20
C PRO A 38 -1.20 6.93 22.51
N HIS A 39 -0.80 5.68 22.34
CA HIS A 39 -1.60 4.54 22.75
C HIS A 39 -1.87 4.74 24.24
N GLY A 40 -3.05 5.27 24.56
CA GLY A 40 -3.44 5.61 25.93
C GLY A 40 -3.22 4.35 26.75
N GLY A 41 -2.37 4.45 27.77
CA GLY A 41 -1.77 3.34 28.48
C GLY A 41 -2.76 2.21 28.79
N ALA A 42 -2.85 1.24 27.89
CA ALA A 42 -3.28 -0.08 28.24
C ALA A 42 -2.05 -0.71 28.87
N ASN A 43 -2.10 -0.92 30.17
CA ASN A 43 -1.16 -1.74 30.91
C ASN A 43 -1.19 -3.16 30.34
N THR A 44 -0.56 -3.39 29.19
CA THR A 44 -0.24 -4.73 28.71
C THR A 44 1.04 -5.11 29.43
N SER A 45 0.88 -5.77 30.58
CA SER A 45 1.93 -6.65 31.09
C SER A 45 2.48 -7.44 29.89
N PRO A 46 3.79 -7.41 29.62
CA PRO A 46 4.37 -8.22 28.56
C PRO A 46 4.32 -9.66 29.05
N ASP A 47 3.20 -10.35 28.83
CA ASP A 47 3.31 -11.77 28.52
C ASP A 47 3.88 -11.80 27.11
N GLU A 48 5.21 -11.67 27.02
CA GLU A 48 5.96 -11.69 25.77
C GLU A 48 5.50 -12.89 24.92
N THR A 49 5.07 -13.97 25.58
CA THR A 49 4.58 -15.23 24.99
C THR A 49 3.50 -15.06 23.93
N ALA A 50 2.66 -14.03 24.06
CA ALA A 50 1.58 -13.76 23.11
C ALA A 50 2.03 -12.89 21.93
N ALA A 51 3.00 -12.00 22.12
CA ALA A 51 3.41 -11.03 21.11
C ALA A 51 4.05 -11.70 19.88
N TYR A 52 4.78 -12.81 20.06
CA TYR A 52 5.37 -13.55 18.95
C TYR A 52 4.41 -14.47 18.19
N ARG A 53 3.21 -14.74 18.72
CA ARG A 53 2.19 -15.54 18.00
C ARG A 53 1.53 -14.76 16.86
N THR A 54 1.62 -13.43 16.86
CA THR A 54 1.05 -12.59 15.82
C THR A 54 1.85 -12.61 14.52
N PHE A 55 3.10 -13.07 14.55
CA PHE A 55 3.95 -13.21 13.35
C PHE A 55 3.70 -14.49 12.56
N SER A 56 2.80 -15.37 13.00
CA SER A 56 2.56 -16.65 12.32
C SER A 56 2.09 -16.47 10.87
N CYS A 57 1.42 -15.37 10.51
CA CYS A 57 1.06 -15.12 9.12
C CYS A 57 2.23 -14.53 8.33
N LEU A 58 2.91 -13.52 8.87
CA LEU A 58 4.03 -12.85 8.20
C LEU A 58 5.22 -13.79 7.94
N ALA A 59 5.56 -14.65 8.90
CA ALA A 59 6.65 -15.61 8.74
C ALA A 59 6.31 -16.68 7.69
N LEU A 60 5.06 -17.15 7.66
CA LEU A 60 4.58 -18.12 6.67
C LEU A 60 4.55 -17.52 5.25
N ASP A 61 4.16 -16.25 5.14
CA ASP A 61 4.16 -15.51 3.86
C ASP A 61 5.58 -15.27 3.32
N LEU A 62 6.59 -15.24 4.19
CA LEU A 62 8.01 -15.08 3.82
C LEU A 62 8.76 -16.42 3.66
N GLY A 63 8.15 -17.54 4.04
CA GLY A 63 8.76 -18.87 3.91
C GLY A 63 9.97 -19.12 4.82
N LEU A 64 10.01 -18.46 5.99
CA LEU A 64 11.08 -18.60 7.01
C LEU A 64 10.80 -19.73 8.00
#